data_AF-A0A2T0Q2F6-F1
#
_entry.id   AF-A0A2T0Q2F6-F1
#
_cell.length_a   1.000
_cell.length_b   1.000
_cell.length_c   1.000
_cell.angle_alpha   90.00
_cell.angle_beta   90.00
_cell.angle_gamma   90.00
#
_symmetry.space_group_name_H-M   'P 1'
#
loop_
_entity.id
_entity.type
_entity.pdbx_description
1 polymer ?
#
loop_
_entity_poly.entity_id
_entity_poly.type
_entity_poly.pdbx_seq_one_letter_code
_entity_poly.pdbx_strand_id
1 'polypeptide(L)'
;MMRLEAGRDPLNRELTALIGELSTRSRRFRADWAGHDVHEHRSGVKCFRHPEVGVIEVAFDVFEMPGEAGLQIVTYSAPPGTDSAEKFPLLASWAATGRGRGGTARRARGRALP
;
A
#
# COMPACT_ATOMS: atom_id res chain seq x y z
N MET A 1 2.37 -2.01 8.11
CA MET A 1 0.96 -1.56 8.26
C MET A 1 0.16 -2.56 9.09
N MET A 2 -0.04 -3.82 8.67
CA MET A 2 -0.86 -4.79 9.43
C MET A 2 -0.42 -5.06 10.89
N ARG A 3 0.88 -5.07 11.18
CA ARG A 3 1.39 -5.16 12.56
C ARG A 3 1.13 -3.91 13.40
N LEU A 4 1.17 -2.73 12.78
CA LEU A 4 0.88 -1.46 13.46
C LEU A 4 -0.59 -1.45 13.91
N GLU A 5 -1.51 -1.85 13.02
CA GLU A 5 -2.93 -1.96 13.33
C GLU A 5 -3.23 -3.01 14.40
N ALA A 6 -2.54 -4.16 14.36
CA ALA A 6 -2.67 -5.18 15.40
C ALA A 6 -2.17 -4.71 16.77
N GLY A 7 -1.20 -3.79 16.80
CA GLY A 7 -0.76 -3.12 18.04
C GLY A 7 -1.72 -2.02 18.50
N ARG A 8 -2.35 -1.31 17.55
CA ARG A 8 -3.29 -0.22 17.80
C ARG A 8 -4.62 -0.71 18.38
N ASP A 9 -5.14 -1.83 17.86
CA ASP A 9 -6.33 -2.50 18.38
C ASP A 9 -6.09 -4.02 18.52
N PRO A 10 -5.45 -4.45 19.62
CA PRO A 10 -5.15 -5.87 19.87
C PRO A 10 -6.40 -6.75 20.04
N LEU A 11 -7.56 -6.15 20.29
CA LEU A 11 -8.83 -6.87 20.51
C LEU A 11 -9.66 -6.97 19.21
N ASN A 12 -9.15 -6.45 18.10
CA ASN A 12 -9.78 -6.58 16.79
C ASN A 12 -9.82 -8.06 16.35
N ARG A 13 -10.98 -8.69 16.54
CA ARG A 13 -11.18 -10.11 16.22
C ARG A 13 -11.10 -10.39 14.72
N GLU A 14 -11.55 -9.46 13.89
CA GLU A 14 -11.52 -9.61 12.43
C GLU A 14 -10.07 -9.59 11.92
N LEU A 15 -9.29 -8.63 12.39
CA LEU A 15 -7.87 -8.54 12.07
C LEU A 15 -7.11 -9.77 12.56
N THR A 16 -7.37 -10.21 13.79
CA THR A 16 -6.74 -11.41 14.36
C THR A 16 -7.05 -12.66 13.55
N ALA A 17 -8.31 -12.86 13.14
CA ALA A 17 -8.71 -13.99 12.31
C ALA A 17 -8.01 -13.96 10.94
N LEU A 18 -7.94 -12.78 10.31
CA LEU A 18 -7.25 -12.60 9.02
C LEU A 18 -5.75 -12.90 9.12
N ILE A 19 -5.08 -12.44 10.19
CA ILE A 19 -3.67 -12.76 10.46
C ILE A 19 -3.49 -14.27 10.58
N GLY A 20 -4.37 -14.95 11.32
CA GLY A 20 -4.33 -16.40 11.51
C GLY A 20 -4.49 -17.17 10.18
N GLU A 21 -5.45 -16.76 9.35
CA GLU A 21 -5.67 -17.36 8.03
C GLU A 21 -4.44 -17.18 7.12
N LEU A 22 -3.96 -15.95 6.97
CA LEU A 22 -2.81 -15.65 6.09
C LEU A 22 -1.54 -16.33 6.59
N SER A 23 -1.34 -16.39 7.91
CA SER A 23 -0.25 -17.14 8.51
C SER A 23 -0.39 -18.64 8.25
N THR A 24 -1.60 -19.20 8.13
CA THR A 24 -1.74 -20.63 7.83
C THR A 24 -1.53 -20.93 6.35
N ARG A 25 -2.01 -20.04 5.47
CA ARG A 25 -2.13 -20.34 4.02
C ARG A 25 -1.01 -19.76 3.16
N SER A 26 -0.27 -18.75 3.61
CA SER A 26 0.76 -18.09 2.83
C SER A 26 2.14 -18.21 3.47
N ARG A 27 3.02 -19.01 2.85
CA ARG A 27 4.42 -19.17 3.31
C ARG A 27 5.16 -17.82 3.34
N ARG A 28 4.93 -16.97 2.34
CA ARG A 28 5.54 -15.64 2.26
C ARG A 28 5.05 -14.75 3.41
N PHE A 29 3.73 -14.68 3.61
CA PHE A 29 3.16 -13.89 4.70
C PHE A 29 3.68 -14.37 6.05
N ARG A 30 3.79 -15.68 6.29
CA ARG A 30 4.39 -16.21 7.52
C ARG A 30 5.79 -15.69 7.78
N ALA A 31 6.65 -15.76 6.76
CA ALA A 31 8.04 -15.31 6.87
C ALA A 31 8.09 -13.81 7.19
N ASP A 32 7.34 -13.01 6.44
CA ASP A 32 7.27 -11.55 6.62
C ASP A 32 6.67 -11.19 8.00
N TRP A 33 5.63 -11.91 8.43
CA TRP A 33 5.00 -11.71 9.75
C TRP A 33 5.96 -12.06 10.88
N ALA A 34 6.69 -13.18 10.81
CA ALA A 34 7.66 -13.59 11.83
C ALA A 34 8.86 -12.62 11.96
N GLY A 35 9.19 -11.88 10.90
CA GLY A 35 10.27 -10.90 10.90
C GLY A 35 10.06 -9.68 11.81
N HIS A 36 8.85 -9.47 12.34
CA HIS A 36 8.52 -8.33 13.24
C HIS A 36 8.88 -6.94 12.68
N ASP A 37 8.96 -6.81 11.36
CA ASP A 37 9.44 -5.59 10.74
C ASP A 37 8.35 -4.52 10.73
N VAL A 38 8.27 -3.75 11.83
CA VAL A 38 7.34 -2.64 12.01
C VAL A 38 8.12 -1.35 11.92
N HIS A 39 8.07 -0.75 10.74
CA HIS A 39 8.50 0.64 10.57
C HIS A 39 7.27 1.50 10.28
N GLU A 40 7.05 2.49 11.16
CA GLU A 40 6.11 3.56 10.91
C GLU A 40 6.73 4.55 9.93
N HIS A 41 6.64 4.23 8.64
CA HIS A 41 7.09 5.16 7.61
C HIS A 41 5.98 6.17 7.31
N ARG A 42 6.09 7.37 7.88
CA ARG A 42 5.20 8.50 7.55
C ARG A 42 5.62 9.25 6.30
N SER A 43 6.90 9.17 5.94
CA SER A 43 7.41 9.61 4.65
C SER A 43 8.61 8.76 4.23
N GLY A 44 8.99 8.85 2.96
CA GLY A 44 10.18 8.17 2.45
C GLY A 44 10.18 8.04 0.94
N VAL A 45 11.04 7.16 0.41
CA VAL A 45 11.11 6.84 -1.02
C VAL A 45 10.76 5.38 -1.25
N LYS A 46 9.92 5.11 -2.23
CA LYS A 46 9.67 3.75 -2.74
C LYS A 46 10.25 3.61 -4.13
N CYS A 47 10.98 2.52 -4.32
CA CYS A 47 11.50 2.10 -5.60
C CYS A 47 10.64 0.95 -6.14
N PHE A 48 10.05 1.15 -7.32
CA PHE A 48 9.23 0.17 -8.02
C PHE A 48 9.90 -0.21 -9.33
N ARG A 49 9.77 -1.48 -9.74
CA ARG A 49 10.15 -1.92 -11.08
C ARG A 49 8.90 -2.19 -11.89
N HIS A 50 8.58 -1.28 -12.82
CA HIS A 50 7.48 -1.42 -13.76
C HIS A 50 7.98 -2.14 -15.03
N PRO A 51 7.22 -3.10 -15.59
CA PRO A 51 7.68 -3.85 -16.77
C PRO A 51 7.94 -2.97 -18.00
N GLU A 52 7.12 -1.93 -18.18
CA GLU A 52 7.09 -1.10 -19.40
C GLU A 52 7.94 0.16 -19.31
N VAL A 53 8.07 0.77 -18.12
CA VAL A 53 8.80 2.03 -17.92
C VAL A 53 10.04 1.87 -17.02
N GLY A 54 10.34 0.64 -16.60
CA GLY A 54 11.52 0.31 -15.81
C GLY A 54 11.40 0.75 -14.35
N VAL A 55 12.54 1.11 -13.75
CA VAL A 55 12.59 1.57 -12.36
C VAL A 55 11.94 2.95 -12.22
N ILE A 56 11.12 3.11 -11.19
CA ILE A 56 10.46 4.35 -10.78
C ILE A 56 10.70 4.55 -9.29
N GLU A 57 11.27 5.70 -8.93
CA GLU A 57 11.43 6.15 -7.55
C GLU A 57 10.41 7.24 -7.24
N VAL A 58 9.60 7.02 -6.20
CA VAL A 58 8.59 7.98 -5.75
C VAL A 58 8.81 8.31 -4.29
N ALA A 59 8.77 9.60 -3.97
CA ALA A 59 8.55 10.03 -2.60
C ALA A 59 7.12 9.66 -2.20
N PHE A 60 6.92 9.32 -0.93
CA PHE A 60 5.59 9.13 -0.37
C PHE A 60 5.46 9.84 0.95
N ASP A 61 4.24 10.28 1.23
CA ASP A 61 3.84 10.85 2.51
C ASP A 61 2.51 10.22 2.93
N VAL A 62 2.35 10.02 4.24
CA VAL A 62 1.15 9.45 4.85
C VAL A 62 0.53 10.50 5.77
N PHE A 63 -0.70 10.90 5.46
CA PHE A 63 -1.47 11.87 6.23
C PHE A 63 -2.66 11.18 6.90
N GLU A 64 -2.82 11.38 8.21
CA GLU A 64 -4.00 10.92 8.93
C GLU A 64 -5.18 11.87 8.70
N MET A 65 -6.38 11.34 8.50
CA MET A 65 -7.58 12.16 8.33
C MET A 65 -8.12 12.64 9.68
N PRO A 66 -8.21 13.96 9.92
CA PRO A 66 -8.84 14.46 11.14
C PRO A 66 -10.31 14.00 11.21
N GLY A 67 -10.71 13.46 12.36
CA GLY A 67 -12.09 13.05 12.61
C GLY A 67 -12.45 11.64 12.13
N GLU A 68 -11.56 10.94 11.40
CA GLU A 68 -11.81 9.58 10.92
C GLU A 68 -10.62 8.66 11.27
N ALA A 69 -10.65 8.13 12.50
CA ALA A 69 -9.58 7.30 13.03
C ALA A 69 -9.36 6.05 12.15
N GLY A 70 -8.13 5.88 11.66
CA GLY A 70 -7.75 4.75 10.81
C GLY A 70 -7.83 5.06 9.31
N LEU A 71 -8.44 6.18 8.90
CA LEU A 71 -8.36 6.65 7.52
C LEU A 71 -7.05 7.43 7.31
N GLN A 72 -6.31 7.05 6.27
CA GLN A 72 -5.06 7.69 5.87
C GLN A 72 -5.08 8.01 4.38
N ILE A 73 -4.53 9.16 4.02
CA ILE A 73 -4.19 9.52 2.64
C ILE A 73 -2.71 9.23 2.44
N VAL A 74 -2.40 8.39 1.45
CA VAL A 74 -1.01 8.15 1.03
C VAL A 74 -0.79 8.82 -0.32
N THR A 75 0.11 9.80 -0.36
CA THR A 75 0.52 10.44 -1.61
C THR A 75 1.78 9.77 -2.14
N TYR A 76 1.89 9.72 -3.47
CA TYR A 76 3.13 9.34 -4.16
C TYR A 76 3.47 10.44 -5.14
N SER A 77 4.67 10.99 -5.04
CA SER A 77 5.15 12.06 -5.92
C SER A 77 6.50 11.68 -6.53
N ALA A 78 6.70 12.05 -7.78
CA ALA A 78 8.01 11.99 -8.42
C ALA A 78 8.65 13.38 -8.30
N PRO A 79 9.75 13.55 -7.54
CA PRO A 79 10.36 14.87 -7.35
C PRO A 79 10.79 15.48 -8.68
N PRO A 80 10.57 16.80 -8.91
CA PRO A 80 11.00 17.46 -10.14
C PRO A 80 12.50 17.29 -10.42
N GLY A 81 12.86 17.17 -11.70
CA GLY A 81 14.26 16.98 -12.11
C GLY A 81 14.80 15.56 -11.92
N THR A 82 13.94 14.59 -11.59
CA THR A 82 14.29 13.17 -11.54
C THR A 82 13.82 12.43 -12.78
N ASP A 83 14.51 11.33 -13.13
CA ASP A 83 14.09 10.40 -14.19
C ASP A 83 12.66 9.86 -13.95
N SER A 84 12.29 9.65 -12.68
CA SER A 84 10.92 9.29 -12.29
C SER A 84 9.88 10.34 -12.68
N ALA A 85 10.22 11.64 -12.65
CA ALA A 85 9.30 12.71 -13.02
C ALA A 85 8.96 12.69 -14.51
N GLU A 86 9.88 12.21 -15.36
CA GLU A 86 9.65 12.03 -16.80
C GLU A 86 8.85 10.74 -17.08
N LYS A 87 9.08 9.69 -16.29
CA LYS A 87 8.40 8.39 -16.42
C LYS A 87 6.96 8.40 -15.88
N PHE A 88 6.65 9.23 -14.88
CA PHE A 88 5.34 9.28 -14.25
C PHE A 88 4.20 9.62 -15.23
N PRO A 89 4.33 10.63 -16.11
CA PRO A 89 3.35 10.91 -17.16
C PRO A 89 3.18 9.77 -18.17
N LEU A 90 4.27 9.07 -18.51
CA LEU A 90 4.23 7.91 -19.41
C LEU A 90 3.41 6.77 -18.78
N LEU A 91 3.63 6.51 -17.48
CA LEU A 91 2.86 5.55 -16.71
C LEU A 91 1.37 5.93 -16.67
N ALA A 92 1.05 7.21 -16.46
CA ALA A 92 -0.33 7.70 -16.45
C ALA A 92 -1.02 7.50 -17.81
N SER A 93 -0.33 7.80 -18.90
CA SER A 93 -0.81 7.56 -20.27
C SER A 93 -1.05 6.07 -20.56
N TRP A 94 -0.12 5.21 -20.13
CA TRP A 94 -0.27 3.76 -20.26
C TRP A 94 -1.49 3.23 -19.48
N ALA A 95 -1.70 3.71 -18.25
CA ALA A 95 -2.86 3.35 -17.44
C ALA A 95 -4.19 3.81 -18.08
N ALA A 96 -4.23 5.04 -18.62
CA ALA A 96 -5.40 5.60 -19.29
C ALA A 96 -5.78 4.81 -20.56
N THR A 97 -4.80 4.23 -21.25
CA THR A 97 -5.00 3.42 -22.46
C THR A 97 -5.52 2.00 -22.16
N GLY A 98 -5.81 1.68 -20.89
CA GLY A 98 -6.46 0.42 -20.50
C GLY A 98 -5.56 -0.82 -20.53
N ARG A 99 -4.29 -0.68 -20.93
CA ARG A 99 -3.28 -1.75 -20.87
C ARG A 99 -2.89 -2.12 -19.44
N GLY A 100 -3.22 -1.27 -18.46
CA GLY A 100 -3.00 -1.49 -17.02
C GLY A 100 -4.10 -2.22 -16.25
N ARG A 101 -5.17 -2.70 -16.90
CA ARG A 101 -6.27 -3.40 -16.20
C ARG A 101 -5.96 -4.85 -15.77
N GLY A 102 -4.72 -5.31 -15.89
CA GLY A 102 -4.27 -6.63 -15.44
C GLY A 102 -4.00 -6.75 -13.92
N GLY A 103 -3.96 -5.63 -13.18
CA GLY A 103 -3.74 -5.63 -11.73
C GLY A 103 -5.05 -5.55 -10.95
N THR A 104 -5.43 -6.63 -10.28
CA THR A 104 -6.65 -6.77 -9.47
C THR A 104 -6.85 -5.65 -8.45
N ALA A 105 -7.65 -4.64 -8.79
CA ALA A 105 -8.30 -3.77 -7.81
C ALA A 105 -9.47 -4.54 -7.18
N ARG A 106 -9.20 -5.35 -6.17
CA ARG A 106 -10.25 -5.93 -5.33
C ARG A 106 -10.83 -4.80 -4.47
N ARG A 107 -11.88 -4.16 -4.97
CA ARG A 107 -12.75 -3.23 -4.22
C ARG A 107 -13.10 -3.88 -2.87
N ALA A 108 -12.59 -3.33 -1.78
CA ALA A 108 -13.18 -3.55 -0.47
C ALA A 108 -14.57 -2.92 -0.50
N ARG A 109 -15.61 -3.75 -0.55
CA ARG A 109 -16.99 -3.28 -0.43
C ARG A 109 -17.19 -2.87 1.03
N GLY A 110 -17.21 -1.57 1.28
CA GLY A 110 -17.78 -1.03 2.52
C GLY A 110 -19.24 -1.44 2.61
N ARG A 111 -19.55 -2.29 3.59
CA ARG A 111 -20.91 -2.62 3.98
C ARG A 111 -21.39 -1.50 4.90
N ALA A 112 -22.22 -0.60 4.37
CA ALA A 112 -23.04 0.26 5.20
C ALA A 112 -23.98 -0.62 6.03
N LEU A 113 -24.07 -0.35 7.32
CA LEU A 113 -25.10 -0.87 8.22
C LEU A 113 -25.70 0.34 8.97
N PRO A 114 -26.99 0.25 9.32
CA PRO A 114 -27.94 1.36 9.38
C PRO A 114 -27.74 2.35 10.53
#